data_AF-A0AAD3CIQ1-F1
#
_entry.id   AF-A0AAD3CIQ1-F1
#
_cell.length_a   1.000
_cell.length_b   1.000
_cell.length_c   1.000
_cell.angle_alpha   90.00
_cell.angle_beta   90.00
_cell.angle_gamma   90.00
#
_symmetry.space_group_name_H-M   'P 1'
#
loop_
_entity.id
_entity.type
_entity.pdbx_description
1 polymer ?
#
loop_
_entity_poly.entity_id
_entity_poly.type
_entity_poly.pdbx_seq_one_letter_code
_entity_poly.pdbx_strand_id
1 'polypeptide(L)'
;MTQHAFRSNRICFLIALFFCFLQAFFIASKGLSTSWIHDLDAFQLKTNVDDDYVKSDAYKVGKGVEKNTKKDEDDDSKDEGNQNVESTLEAIASNSTKTTNKEEKEATNASNNNTESLLNSTNSQEDVNIYDKVVIVTKVLWPKDLGLLQRMLCYLSFFYNDKRRYDIVVFTTLPWTENQVQKLQKTVYPAKLVVAMDSPPIEEVTAKMTPEELKFINERCNVKSNETLSWWHHCRDPFAKGMGANNLGYCWQAEFRTYHIWTHEALKDYKYMIWMDSDTRVANMWDGDNDPMKHMIEKDLNLLYSGFPYGRLRERRDVLKQKMMKVYNKTLCDVAMNKDPNSPYKGRLEPYFCEDIPKPLMIAGASHITNLDHYRKPMHQQFLWELVSDYKFSRVFDDQLAVTIPAVIEDDGKAYHQISIGLQLRIGHHGMFDSSSATKKIFKRNKRDFFMELIPKYPGLEDRCRNYAF
;
A
#
# COMPACT_ATOMS: atom_id res chain seq x y z
N MET A 1 -43.61 -52.95 14.94
CA MET A 1 -43.64 -51.61 14.34
C MET A 1 -44.55 -50.70 15.17
N THR A 2 -44.09 -50.07 16.26
CA THR A 2 -44.83 -49.00 17.02
C THR A 2 -44.00 -48.44 18.20
N GLN A 3 -42.71 -48.14 18.01
CA GLN A 3 -41.93 -47.42 19.05
C GLN A 3 -41.17 -46.18 18.55
N HIS A 4 -41.12 -45.93 17.23
CA HIS A 4 -40.47 -44.73 16.69
C HIS A 4 -41.35 -43.47 16.61
N ALA A 5 -42.68 -43.61 16.69
CA ALA A 5 -43.60 -42.46 16.56
C ALA A 5 -43.70 -41.58 17.83
N PHE A 6 -43.36 -42.10 19.02
CA PHE A 6 -43.52 -41.36 20.27
C PHE A 6 -42.37 -40.39 20.61
N ARG A 7 -41.19 -40.55 19.99
CA ARG A 7 -40.04 -39.65 20.24
C ARG A 7 -40.09 -38.36 19.43
N SER A 8 -40.73 -38.35 18.26
CA SER A 8 -40.79 -37.17 17.38
C SER A 8 -41.71 -36.06 17.94
N ASN A 9 -42.79 -36.42 18.63
CA ASN A 9 -43.74 -35.43 19.16
C ASN A 9 -43.22 -34.69 20.39
N ARG A 10 -42.33 -35.28 21.19
CA ARG A 10 -41.74 -34.61 22.36
C ARG A 10 -40.75 -33.51 21.97
N ILE A 11 -40.00 -33.71 20.88
CA ILE A 11 -39.03 -32.73 20.39
C ILE A 11 -39.76 -31.51 19.81
N CYS A 12 -40.83 -31.73 19.03
CA CYS A 12 -41.62 -30.62 18.50
C CYS A 12 -42.29 -29.79 19.60
N PHE A 13 -42.77 -30.44 20.67
CA PHE A 13 -43.39 -29.74 21.81
C PHE A 13 -42.38 -28.91 22.62
N LEU A 14 -41.15 -29.41 22.81
CA LEU A 14 -40.09 -28.67 23.49
C LEU A 14 -39.59 -27.46 22.68
N ILE A 15 -39.51 -27.60 21.35
CA ILE A 15 -39.15 -26.48 20.46
C ILE A 15 -40.23 -25.40 20.50
N ALA A 16 -41.51 -25.78 20.46
CA ALA A 16 -42.62 -24.82 20.56
C ALA A 16 -42.63 -24.06 21.91
N LEU A 17 -42.37 -24.75 23.02
CA LEU A 17 -42.23 -24.12 24.34
C LEU A 17 -41.05 -23.15 24.42
N PHE A 18 -39.93 -23.48 23.79
CA PHE A 18 -38.76 -22.61 23.73
C PHE A 18 -39.03 -21.32 22.95
N PHE A 19 -39.74 -21.40 21.82
CA PHE A 19 -40.12 -20.21 21.05
C PHE A 19 -41.14 -19.32 21.77
N CYS A 20 -42.10 -19.90 22.50
CA CYS A 20 -43.03 -19.12 23.34
C CYS A 20 -42.29 -18.39 24.47
N PHE A 21 -41.28 -19.01 25.08
CA PHE A 21 -40.46 -18.37 26.13
C PHE A 21 -39.61 -17.21 25.57
N LEU A 22 -39.03 -17.37 24.38
CA LEU A 22 -38.26 -16.32 23.72
C LEU A 22 -39.11 -15.10 23.32
N GLN A 23 -40.35 -15.32 22.86
CA GLN A 23 -41.27 -14.22 22.57
C GLN A 23 -41.70 -13.49 23.84
N ALA A 24 -41.96 -14.20 24.95
CA ALA A 24 -42.28 -13.55 26.22
C ALA A 24 -41.11 -12.71 26.76
N PHE A 25 -39.87 -13.16 26.58
CA PHE A 25 -38.67 -12.43 27.00
C PHE A 25 -38.44 -11.15 26.18
N PHE A 26 -38.72 -11.18 24.87
CA PHE A 26 -38.60 -10.00 24.01
C PHE A 26 -39.71 -8.96 24.22
N ILE A 27 -40.89 -9.37 24.68
CA ILE A 27 -41.98 -8.45 25.02
C ILE A 27 -41.70 -7.79 26.38
N ALA A 28 -41.09 -8.50 27.33
CA ALA A 28 -40.71 -7.95 28.64
C ALA A 28 -39.52 -6.97 28.57
N SER A 29 -38.62 -7.09 27.60
CA SER A 29 -37.42 -6.22 27.49
C SER A 29 -37.67 -4.85 26.86
N LYS A 30 -38.85 -4.60 26.27
CA LYS A 30 -39.22 -3.29 25.69
C LYS A 30 -39.92 -2.34 26.67
N GLY A 31 -40.07 -2.73 27.95
CA GLY A 31 -40.88 -2.01 28.95
C GLY A 31 -40.14 -1.25 30.05
N LEU A 32 -38.81 -1.11 30.00
CA LEU A 32 -38.00 -0.39 30.99
C LEU A 32 -36.98 0.48 30.25
N SER A 33 -36.72 1.75 30.51
CA SER A 33 -37.27 2.75 31.43
C SER A 33 -36.59 4.07 31.02
N THR A 34 -37.36 5.16 30.92
CA THR A 34 -36.86 6.53 30.79
C THR A 34 -36.56 7.16 32.15
N SER A 35 -35.55 8.04 32.18
CA SER A 35 -35.35 9.20 33.07
C SER A 35 -34.73 9.02 34.47
N TRP A 36 -34.07 10.10 34.91
CA TRP A 36 -33.30 10.39 36.14
C TRP A 36 -31.81 9.97 36.05
N ILE A 37 -30.83 10.87 36.07
CA ILE A 37 -30.42 11.77 37.18
C ILE A 37 -29.81 13.10 36.68
N HIS A 38 -30.10 14.17 37.42
CA HIS A 38 -29.51 15.51 37.39
C HIS A 38 -28.15 15.60 38.12
N ASP A 39 -27.31 16.53 37.64
CA ASP A 39 -26.25 17.30 38.33
C ASP A 39 -25.11 16.60 39.09
N LEU A 40 -23.87 16.90 38.68
CA LEU A 40 -22.76 17.29 39.57
C LEU A 40 -21.52 17.81 38.78
N ASP A 41 -21.26 19.09 39.03
CA ASP A 41 -20.00 19.81 39.21
C ASP A 41 -18.85 19.86 38.18
N ALA A 42 -18.48 21.13 37.98
CA ALA A 42 -17.30 21.68 37.35
C ALA A 42 -15.98 21.03 37.82
N PHE A 43 -15.16 20.64 36.84
CA PHE A 43 -13.74 20.44 37.05
C PHE A 43 -12.97 21.12 35.91
N GLN A 44 -12.36 22.28 36.22
CA GLN A 44 -11.35 22.89 35.36
C GLN A 44 -10.07 22.05 35.43
N LEU A 45 -9.70 21.42 34.32
CA LEU A 45 -8.37 20.85 34.12
C LEU A 45 -7.64 21.66 33.06
N LYS A 46 -6.71 22.50 33.53
CA LYS A 46 -5.59 22.99 32.73
C LYS A 46 -4.75 21.78 32.34
N THR A 47 -4.59 21.53 31.05
CA THR A 47 -3.54 20.66 30.54
C THR A 47 -2.62 21.49 29.67
N ASN A 48 -1.46 21.85 30.22
CA ASN A 48 -0.27 22.09 29.43
C ASN A 48 0.08 20.75 28.77
N VAL A 49 0.08 20.72 27.44
CA VAL A 49 0.60 19.60 26.66
C VAL A 49 1.98 20.05 26.21
N ASP A 50 3.00 19.53 26.88
CA ASP A 50 4.38 19.61 26.43
C ASP A 50 4.56 18.73 25.19
N ASP A 51 5.21 19.30 24.18
CA ASP A 51 5.71 18.61 22.99
C ASP A 51 6.78 17.59 23.39
N ASP A 52 6.51 16.31 23.20
CA ASP A 52 7.56 15.28 23.15
C ASP A 52 7.10 14.10 22.26
N TYR A 53 7.49 14.15 20.99
CA TYR A 53 7.35 13.03 20.06
C TYR A 53 8.56 12.99 19.12
N VAL A 54 9.55 12.13 19.42
CA VAL A 54 10.21 11.17 18.50
C VAL A 54 11.22 10.35 19.33
N LYS A 55 10.83 9.14 19.77
CA LYS A 55 11.76 8.00 19.94
C LYS A 55 11.03 6.71 19.57
N SER A 56 11.35 6.17 18.40
CA SER A 56 10.96 4.81 18.01
C SER A 56 11.80 3.80 18.79
N ASP A 57 11.15 2.98 19.62
CA ASP A 57 11.79 1.88 20.34
C ASP A 57 12.34 0.82 19.38
N ALA A 58 13.66 0.85 19.19
CA ALA A 58 14.42 -0.26 18.65
C ALA A 58 14.68 -1.27 19.78
N TYR A 59 14.34 -2.54 19.52
CA TYR A 59 14.72 -3.68 20.34
C TYR A 59 16.21 -3.61 20.75
N LYS A 60 16.48 -3.46 22.05
CA LYS A 60 17.81 -3.70 22.63
C LYS A 60 17.85 -5.09 23.26
N VAL A 61 18.55 -6.01 22.60
CA VAL A 61 19.15 -7.18 23.24
C VAL A 61 20.32 -6.67 24.08
N GLY A 62 20.33 -7.04 25.37
CA GLY A 62 21.24 -6.48 26.36
C GLY A 62 22.72 -6.74 26.08
N LYS A 63 23.53 -5.70 26.30
CA LYS A 63 24.84 -5.75 26.94
C LYS A 63 25.20 -4.32 27.36
N GLY A 64 25.42 -4.12 28.65
CA GLY A 64 25.71 -2.82 29.25
C GLY A 64 27.07 -2.29 28.85
N VAL A 65 27.12 -1.01 28.47
CA VAL A 65 28.28 -0.12 28.53
C VAL A 65 27.74 1.30 28.69
N GLU A 66 28.09 1.96 29.79
CA GLU A 66 27.84 3.39 30.03
C GLU A 66 28.56 4.23 28.97
N LYS A 67 27.85 5.19 28.36
CA LYS A 67 28.47 6.32 27.67
C LYS A 67 27.72 7.62 27.92
N ASN A 68 28.47 8.58 28.44
CA ASN A 68 28.16 10.00 28.55
C ASN A 68 27.74 10.59 27.19
N THR A 69 26.64 11.34 27.18
CA THR A 69 26.21 12.13 26.03
C THR A 69 26.37 13.62 26.37
N LYS A 70 27.23 14.30 25.60
CA LYS A 70 27.18 15.74 25.43
C LYS A 70 26.05 16.06 24.45
N LYS A 71 25.25 17.06 24.80
CA LYS A 71 24.16 17.64 24.02
C LYS A 71 24.77 18.76 23.17
N ASP A 72 24.74 18.61 21.86
CA ASP A 72 24.89 19.72 20.92
C ASP A 72 23.49 19.95 20.33
N GLU A 73 22.93 21.11 20.63
CA GLU A 73 21.65 21.62 20.15
C GLU A 73 21.92 22.47 18.92
N ASP A 74 21.51 21.99 17.74
CA ASP A 74 21.40 22.83 16.53
C ASP A 74 19.93 22.84 16.10
N ASP A 75 19.33 23.99 16.36
CA ASP A 75 17.96 24.41 16.10
C ASP A 75 17.94 25.14 14.75
N ASP A 76 17.34 24.53 13.73
CA ASP A 76 17.16 25.15 12.42
C ASP A 76 15.92 24.57 11.72
N SER A 77 14.79 25.24 11.86
CA SER A 77 14.08 25.83 10.70
C SER A 77 12.77 26.44 11.16
N LYS A 78 12.78 27.78 11.15
CA LYS A 78 11.60 28.62 11.25
C LYS A 78 10.75 28.50 9.98
N ASP A 79 9.48 28.50 10.29
CA ASP A 79 8.30 28.66 9.46
C ASP A 79 8.30 30.02 8.74
N GLU A 80 8.11 30.02 7.42
CA GLU A 80 7.59 31.16 6.66
C GLU A 80 6.80 30.64 5.45
N GLY A 81 5.60 31.19 5.25
CA GLY A 81 5.05 31.34 3.90
C GLY A 81 3.67 30.76 3.62
N ASN A 82 2.67 31.18 4.38
CA ASN A 82 1.25 31.10 4.06
C ASN A 82 0.93 31.83 2.74
N GLN A 83 0.49 31.13 1.69
CA GLN A 83 -0.26 31.73 0.58
C GLN A 83 -1.38 30.81 0.08
N ASN A 84 -2.61 31.33 0.27
CA ASN A 84 -3.88 30.96 -0.35
C ASN A 84 -3.74 30.38 -1.77
N VAL A 85 -4.16 29.13 -1.95
CA VAL A 85 -4.59 28.59 -3.24
C VAL A 85 -5.96 27.95 -3.05
N GLU A 86 -6.96 28.79 -2.84
CA GLU A 86 -8.37 28.41 -2.85
C GLU A 86 -9.12 29.48 -3.65
N SER A 87 -9.11 29.35 -4.99
CA SER A 87 -10.07 29.91 -5.95
C SER A 87 -9.52 29.85 -7.39
N THR A 88 -9.39 28.66 -7.98
CA THR A 88 -9.31 28.55 -9.45
C THR A 88 -9.76 27.18 -9.95
N LEU A 89 -11.00 26.79 -9.64
CA LEU A 89 -11.61 25.57 -10.23
C LEU A 89 -13.00 25.79 -10.85
N GLU A 90 -13.42 27.04 -11.03
CA GLU A 90 -14.59 27.36 -11.86
C GLU A 90 -14.20 28.37 -12.92
N ALA A 91 -14.36 27.96 -14.20
CA ALA A 91 -14.34 28.74 -15.44
C ALA A 91 -13.27 28.31 -16.47
N ILE A 92 -13.40 27.10 -17.03
CA ILE A 92 -12.98 26.84 -18.41
C ILE A 92 -14.05 25.97 -19.09
N ALA A 93 -15.15 26.62 -19.48
CA ALA A 93 -16.02 26.14 -20.54
C ALA A 93 -16.13 27.25 -21.57
N SER A 94 -15.88 26.90 -22.84
CA SER A 94 -16.04 27.73 -24.04
C SER A 94 -14.83 28.61 -24.39
N ASN A 95 -13.93 28.08 -25.22
CA ASN A 95 -13.51 28.78 -26.43
C ASN A 95 -12.92 27.82 -27.45
N SER A 96 -13.76 27.50 -28.44
CA SER A 96 -13.40 26.90 -29.71
C SER A 96 -12.70 27.95 -30.55
N THR A 97 -11.45 27.71 -30.94
CA THR A 97 -10.84 28.46 -32.04
C THR A 97 -9.99 27.55 -32.90
N LYS A 98 -10.47 27.43 -34.15
CA LYS A 98 -9.75 27.08 -35.39
C LYS A 98 -8.23 27.28 -35.31
N THR A 99 -7.49 26.22 -35.61
CA THR A 99 -6.11 26.37 -36.10
C THR A 99 -5.94 25.64 -37.43
N THR A 100 -5.50 26.45 -38.38
CA THR A 100 -5.23 26.26 -39.80
C THR A 100 -4.11 25.26 -40.07
N ASN A 101 -4.32 24.44 -41.10
CA ASN A 101 -3.30 23.63 -41.77
C ASN A 101 -2.20 24.54 -42.35
N LYS A 102 -0.93 24.22 -42.09
CA LYS A 102 0.19 24.71 -42.88
C LYS A 102 1.09 23.54 -43.24
N GLU A 103 1.10 23.25 -44.53
CA GLU A 103 2.00 22.34 -45.22
C GLU A 103 3.44 22.82 -45.05
N GLU A 104 4.37 21.88 -44.82
CA GLU A 104 5.78 22.12 -45.05
C GLU A 104 6.38 20.94 -45.80
N LYS A 105 6.98 21.28 -46.95
CA LYS A 105 7.57 20.38 -47.94
C LYS A 105 9.01 20.04 -47.60
N GLU A 106 9.35 18.84 -48.04
CA GLU A 106 10.65 18.24 -48.35
C GLU A 106 11.86 19.19 -48.52
N ALA A 107 12.98 18.77 -47.94
CA ALA A 107 14.30 18.96 -48.51
C ALA A 107 15.15 17.70 -48.29
N THR A 108 15.35 16.96 -49.38
CA THR A 108 16.38 15.95 -49.57
C THR A 108 17.74 16.65 -49.69
N ASN A 109 18.79 16.14 -49.04
CA ASN A 109 20.12 16.07 -49.65
C ASN A 109 21.08 15.17 -48.87
N ALA A 110 21.78 14.35 -49.64
CA ALA A 110 22.74 13.33 -49.24
C ALA A 110 24.09 13.91 -48.84
N SER A 111 24.82 13.20 -47.98
CA SER A 111 26.24 12.92 -48.21
C SER A 111 26.70 11.74 -47.37
N ASN A 112 27.15 10.71 -48.07
CA ASN A 112 28.02 9.65 -47.57
C ASN A 112 29.28 10.25 -46.93
N ASN A 113 29.75 9.66 -45.84
CA ASN A 113 31.17 9.38 -45.66
C ASN A 113 31.38 8.22 -44.70
N ASN A 114 32.19 7.29 -45.20
CA ASN A 114 32.63 6.05 -44.57
C ASN A 114 33.39 6.31 -43.28
N THR A 115 32.98 5.60 -42.22
CA THR A 115 33.88 5.25 -41.11
C THR A 115 33.64 3.79 -40.75
N GLU A 116 34.16 2.88 -41.57
CA GLU A 116 34.45 1.51 -41.15
C GLU A 116 35.59 1.57 -40.14
N SER A 117 35.25 1.48 -38.85
CA SER A 117 36.23 1.34 -37.77
C SER A 117 35.64 0.42 -36.69
N LEU A 118 36.14 -0.81 -36.68
CA LEU A 118 36.24 -1.72 -35.52
C LEU A 118 35.13 -1.60 -34.46
N LEU A 119 34.00 -2.27 -34.70
CA LEU A 119 33.06 -2.67 -33.64
C LEU A 119 32.58 -4.11 -33.89
N ASN A 120 33.53 -5.03 -34.06
CA ASN A 120 33.29 -6.46 -33.83
C ASN A 120 33.44 -6.76 -32.32
N SER A 121 32.73 -6.01 -31.49
CA SER A 121 32.34 -6.52 -30.18
C SER A 121 31.12 -7.37 -30.46
N THR A 122 31.28 -8.69 -30.42
CA THR A 122 30.17 -9.64 -30.37
C THR A 122 29.25 -9.22 -29.24
N ASN A 123 28.25 -8.41 -29.56
CA ASN A 123 27.06 -8.18 -28.76
C ASN A 123 26.38 -9.54 -28.67
N SER A 124 26.81 -10.35 -27.71
CA SER A 124 25.91 -11.30 -27.07
C SER A 124 24.83 -10.43 -26.43
N GLN A 125 23.83 -10.07 -27.23
CA GLN A 125 22.60 -9.49 -26.75
C GLN A 125 22.08 -10.52 -25.74
N GLU A 126 22.36 -10.29 -24.46
CA GLU A 126 21.85 -11.15 -23.39
C GLU A 126 20.35 -11.27 -23.63
N ASP A 127 19.86 -12.51 -23.70
CA ASP A 127 18.45 -12.77 -23.91
C ASP A 127 17.68 -12.18 -22.72
N VAL A 128 17.13 -10.99 -22.95
CA VAL A 128 16.29 -10.29 -21.98
C VAL A 128 14.97 -11.05 -21.94
N ASN A 129 14.86 -11.97 -20.98
CA ASN A 129 13.59 -12.65 -20.71
C ASN A 129 12.50 -11.63 -20.33
N ILE A 130 11.47 -11.50 -21.16
CA ILE A 130 10.27 -10.72 -20.85
C ILE A 130 9.19 -11.73 -20.48
N TYR A 131 8.62 -11.59 -19.29
CA TYR A 131 7.58 -12.49 -18.82
C TYR A 131 6.19 -11.94 -19.10
N ASP A 132 5.27 -12.82 -19.48
CA ASP A 132 3.89 -12.42 -19.78
C ASP A 132 3.10 -12.03 -18.52
N LYS A 133 2.11 -11.16 -18.71
CA LYS A 133 1.12 -10.78 -17.69
C LYS A 133 1.73 -10.18 -16.41
N VAL A 134 2.82 -9.44 -16.55
CA VAL A 134 3.46 -8.66 -15.49
C VAL A 134 3.11 -7.19 -15.63
N VAL A 135 2.79 -6.53 -14.52
CA VAL A 135 2.54 -5.09 -14.46
C VAL A 135 3.27 -4.45 -13.29
N ILE A 136 3.82 -3.26 -13.52
CA ILE A 136 4.35 -2.40 -12.46
C ILE A 136 3.22 -1.49 -11.99
N VAL A 137 2.96 -1.47 -10.69
CA VAL A 137 1.82 -0.75 -10.12
C VAL A 137 2.28 0.20 -9.03
N THR A 138 1.71 1.41 -9.06
CA THR A 138 1.91 2.42 -8.03
C THR A 138 0.64 3.24 -7.86
N LYS A 139 0.59 4.05 -6.81
CA LYS A 139 -0.54 4.91 -6.50
C LYS A 139 -0.08 6.27 -6.05
N VAL A 140 -0.79 7.30 -6.52
CA VAL A 140 -0.60 8.69 -6.12
C VAL A 140 -1.93 9.26 -5.64
N LEU A 141 -1.88 9.98 -4.53
CA LEU A 141 -3.07 10.65 -3.98
C LEU A 141 -3.21 12.04 -4.60
N TRP A 142 -2.10 12.77 -4.65
CA TRP A 142 -2.12 14.19 -4.97
C TRP A 142 -1.39 14.49 -6.28
N PRO A 143 -1.95 15.33 -7.15
CA PRO A 143 -1.28 15.76 -8.38
C PRO A 143 0.10 16.39 -8.15
N LYS A 144 0.34 17.03 -6.99
CA LYS A 144 1.63 17.61 -6.61
C LYS A 144 2.75 16.56 -6.49
N ASP A 145 2.42 15.30 -6.28
CA ASP A 145 3.39 14.21 -6.14
C ASP A 145 3.87 13.66 -7.50
N LEU A 146 3.39 14.23 -8.62
CA LEU A 146 3.81 13.85 -9.97
C LEU A 146 5.34 13.89 -10.14
N GLY A 147 6.02 14.87 -9.56
CA GLY A 147 7.48 14.97 -9.63
C GLY A 147 8.21 13.85 -8.87
N LEU A 148 7.64 13.37 -7.76
CA LEU A 148 8.17 12.20 -7.04
C LEU A 148 8.00 10.94 -7.89
N LEU A 149 6.80 10.76 -8.46
CA LEU A 149 6.50 9.62 -9.31
C LEU A 149 7.39 9.58 -10.56
N GLN A 150 7.58 10.70 -11.26
CA GLN A 150 8.46 10.76 -12.43
C GLN A 150 9.89 10.34 -12.07
N ARG A 151 10.39 10.76 -10.90
CA ARG A 151 11.72 10.38 -10.43
C ARG A 151 11.81 8.88 -10.14
N MET A 152 10.84 8.33 -9.40
CA MET A 152 10.76 6.90 -9.10
C MET A 152 10.74 6.08 -10.40
N LEU A 153 9.84 6.44 -11.33
CA LEU A 153 9.68 5.74 -12.60
C LEU A 153 10.89 5.90 -13.53
N CYS A 154 11.59 7.04 -13.51
CA CYS A 154 12.83 7.19 -14.29
C CYS A 154 13.91 6.23 -13.80
N TYR A 155 14.11 6.12 -12.48
CA TYR A 155 15.07 5.17 -11.91
C TYR A 155 14.65 3.73 -12.18
N LEU A 156 13.39 3.39 -11.96
CA LEU A 156 12.89 2.04 -12.24
C LEU A 156 13.03 1.68 -13.73
N SER A 157 12.76 2.62 -14.63
CA SER A 157 12.95 2.40 -16.07
C SER A 157 14.42 2.16 -16.39
N PHE A 158 15.31 3.03 -15.91
CA PHE A 158 16.76 2.89 -16.13
C PHE A 158 17.31 1.56 -15.61
N PHE A 159 16.97 1.19 -14.37
CA PHE A 159 17.53 0.04 -13.69
C PHE A 159 16.85 -1.30 -14.04
N TYR A 160 15.66 -1.26 -14.65
CA TYR A 160 14.89 -2.46 -14.93
C TYR A 160 14.01 -2.37 -16.18
N ASN A 161 13.03 -1.46 -16.18
CA ASN A 161 11.89 -1.59 -17.08
C ASN A 161 12.16 -1.16 -18.53
N ASP A 162 13.27 -0.49 -18.83
CA ASP A 162 13.65 -0.16 -20.21
C ASP A 162 13.95 -1.42 -21.04
N LYS A 163 14.52 -2.43 -20.37
CA LYS A 163 14.80 -3.75 -20.95
C LYS A 163 13.54 -4.60 -21.01
N ARG A 164 12.73 -4.61 -19.95
CA ARG A 164 11.57 -5.51 -19.80
C ARG A 164 10.28 -5.01 -20.46
N ARG A 165 10.08 -3.70 -20.50
CA ARG A 165 8.92 -3.01 -21.07
C ARG A 165 7.58 -3.50 -20.53
N TYR A 166 7.51 -3.85 -19.25
CA TYR A 166 6.23 -4.16 -18.61
C TYR A 166 5.34 -2.93 -18.60
N ASP A 167 4.04 -3.15 -18.78
CA ASP A 167 3.03 -2.11 -18.62
C ASP A 167 3.09 -1.53 -17.21
N ILE A 168 2.82 -0.23 -17.10
CA ILE A 168 2.81 0.51 -15.84
C ILE A 168 1.40 1.03 -15.60
N VAL A 169 0.82 0.68 -14.46
CA VAL A 169 -0.47 1.21 -14.01
C VAL A 169 -0.25 2.16 -12.84
N VAL A 170 -0.71 3.40 -12.99
CA VAL A 170 -0.69 4.42 -11.94
C VAL A 170 -2.11 4.69 -11.49
N PHE A 171 -2.40 4.37 -10.23
CA PHE A 171 -3.67 4.67 -9.61
C PHE A 171 -3.70 6.10 -9.06
N THR A 172 -4.75 6.85 -9.36
CA THR A 172 -4.92 8.24 -8.92
C THR A 172 -6.25 8.44 -8.20
N THR A 173 -6.23 9.13 -7.05
CA THR A 173 -7.47 9.49 -6.33
C THR A 173 -8.15 10.72 -6.88
N LEU A 174 -7.37 11.66 -7.41
CA LEU A 174 -7.89 12.83 -8.10
C LEU A 174 -7.65 12.68 -9.60
N PRO A 175 -8.58 13.17 -10.45
CA PRO A 175 -8.41 13.11 -11.88
C PRO A 175 -7.18 13.90 -12.32
N TRP A 176 -6.46 13.34 -13.29
CA TRP A 176 -5.31 14.00 -13.90
C TRP A 176 -5.69 14.57 -15.27
N THR A 177 -5.03 15.65 -15.62
CA THR A 177 -5.12 16.24 -16.97
C THR A 177 -4.34 15.39 -17.98
N GLU A 178 -4.76 15.43 -19.24
CA GLU A 178 -4.07 14.76 -20.35
C GLU A 178 -2.58 15.15 -20.42
N ASN A 179 -2.25 16.42 -20.18
CA ASN A 179 -0.86 16.89 -20.14
C ASN A 179 -0.04 16.21 -19.04
N GLN A 180 -0.62 15.97 -17.86
CA GLN A 180 0.07 15.24 -16.77
C GLN A 180 0.32 13.79 -17.17
N VAL A 181 -0.66 13.13 -17.78
CA VAL A 181 -0.53 11.75 -18.28
C VAL A 181 0.55 11.66 -19.35
N GLN A 182 0.55 12.56 -20.35
CA GLN A 182 1.55 12.61 -21.41
C GLN A 182 2.97 12.89 -20.88
N LYS A 183 3.10 13.81 -19.91
CA LYS A 183 4.39 14.07 -19.24
C LYS A 183 4.93 12.83 -18.55
N LEU A 184 4.06 12.04 -17.93
CA LEU A 184 4.47 10.81 -17.26
C LEU A 184 4.79 9.69 -18.27
N GLN A 185 4.00 9.55 -19.34
CA GLN A 185 4.26 8.57 -20.42
C GLN A 185 5.63 8.79 -21.06
N LYS A 186 6.05 10.05 -21.25
CA LYS A 186 7.40 10.37 -21.76
C LYS A 186 8.52 9.84 -20.87
N THR A 187 8.32 9.79 -19.55
CA THR A 187 9.33 9.33 -18.59
C THR A 187 9.58 7.83 -18.69
N VAL A 188 8.57 7.05 -19.08
CA VAL A 188 8.63 5.57 -19.09
C VAL A 188 8.65 4.95 -20.48
N TYR A 189 8.63 5.77 -21.54
CA TYR A 189 8.73 5.29 -22.92
C TYR A 189 9.97 4.39 -23.10
N PRO A 190 9.87 3.23 -23.78
CA PRO A 190 8.74 2.76 -24.58
C PRO A 190 7.66 1.95 -23.84
N ALA A 191 7.75 1.78 -22.52
CA ALA A 191 6.74 1.05 -21.77
C ALA A 191 5.38 1.78 -21.83
N LYS A 192 4.30 1.02 -21.92
CA LYS A 192 2.95 1.55 -21.92
C LYS A 192 2.54 1.98 -20.52
N LEU A 193 1.98 3.18 -20.40
CA LEU A 193 1.45 3.73 -19.16
C LEU A 193 -0.08 3.75 -19.22
N VAL A 194 -0.72 3.31 -18.14
CA VAL A 194 -2.16 3.45 -17.91
C VAL A 194 -2.36 4.23 -16.61
N VAL A 195 -3.09 5.34 -16.68
CA VAL A 195 -3.53 6.07 -15.48
C VAL A 195 -4.99 5.71 -15.22
N ALA A 196 -5.27 5.17 -14.05
CA ALA A 196 -6.60 4.70 -13.66
C ALA A 196 -7.06 5.39 -12.38
N MET A 197 -8.33 5.81 -12.34
CA MET A 197 -8.95 6.31 -11.12
C MET A 197 -9.13 5.16 -10.14
N ASP A 198 -8.72 5.36 -8.90
CA ASP A 198 -8.80 4.32 -7.88
C ASP A 198 -10.11 4.38 -7.10
N SER A 199 -10.77 5.55 -7.09
CA SER A 199 -12.10 5.77 -6.52
C SER A 199 -12.97 6.66 -7.41
N PRO A 200 -14.31 6.55 -7.27
CA PRO A 200 -15.21 7.64 -7.62
C PRO A 200 -14.92 8.90 -6.76
N PRO A 201 -15.44 10.08 -7.18
CA PRO A 201 -15.44 11.29 -6.35
C PRO A 201 -15.99 11.02 -4.94
N ILE A 202 -15.47 11.70 -3.93
CA ILE A 202 -15.84 11.44 -2.53
C ILE A 202 -17.34 11.71 -2.29
N GLU A 203 -17.92 12.66 -3.01
CA GLU A 203 -19.33 12.99 -2.99
C GLU A 203 -20.17 11.79 -3.42
N GLU A 204 -19.74 11.05 -4.46
CA GLU A 204 -20.43 9.83 -4.89
C GLU A 204 -20.27 8.69 -3.89
N VAL A 205 -19.10 8.58 -3.26
CA VAL A 205 -18.86 7.54 -2.25
C VAL A 205 -19.73 7.80 -1.01
N THR A 206 -19.76 9.03 -0.52
CA THR A 206 -20.57 9.46 0.63
C THR A 206 -22.08 9.39 0.36
N ALA A 207 -22.52 9.70 -0.87
CA ALA A 207 -23.94 9.56 -1.25
C ALA A 207 -24.46 8.12 -1.19
N LYS A 208 -23.56 7.12 -1.29
CA LYS A 208 -23.88 5.69 -1.20
C LYS A 208 -23.77 5.13 0.21
N MET A 209 -23.33 5.93 1.19
CA MET A 209 -23.16 5.49 2.56
C MET A 209 -24.48 5.49 3.34
N THR A 210 -24.58 4.62 4.34
CA THR A 210 -25.70 4.68 5.29
C THR A 210 -25.54 5.90 6.23
N PRO A 211 -26.63 6.38 6.85
CA PRO A 211 -26.54 7.44 7.85
C PRO A 211 -25.57 7.13 8.99
N GLU A 212 -25.46 5.86 9.40
CA GLU A 212 -24.55 5.41 10.45
C GLU A 212 -23.08 5.47 9.99
N GLU A 213 -22.79 5.05 8.76
CA GLU A 213 -21.44 5.18 8.17
C GLU A 213 -21.03 6.65 8.05
N LEU A 214 -21.94 7.52 7.57
CA LEU A 214 -21.71 8.96 7.46
C LEU A 214 -21.49 9.62 8.82
N LYS A 215 -22.31 9.26 9.82
CA LYS A 215 -22.13 9.75 11.18
C LYS A 215 -20.77 9.31 11.74
N PHE A 216 -20.40 8.04 11.57
CA PHE A 216 -19.12 7.51 12.03
C PHE A 216 -17.93 8.26 11.41
N ILE A 217 -17.93 8.50 10.10
CA ILE A 217 -16.84 9.23 9.46
C ILE A 217 -16.81 10.71 9.86
N ASN A 218 -17.96 11.37 9.94
CA ASN A 218 -18.02 12.79 10.33
C ASN A 218 -17.50 13.00 11.77
N GLU A 219 -17.87 12.13 12.70
CA GLU A 219 -17.35 12.17 14.08
C GLU A 219 -15.84 11.93 14.11
N ARG A 220 -15.36 10.93 13.36
CA ARG A 220 -13.94 10.57 13.30
C ARG A 220 -13.06 11.64 12.67
N CYS A 221 -13.61 12.39 11.72
CA CYS A 221 -12.94 13.45 10.98
C CYS A 221 -13.25 14.85 11.51
N ASN A 222 -14.05 14.96 12.58
CA ASN A 222 -14.49 16.23 13.19
C ASN A 222 -15.13 17.20 12.16
N VAL A 223 -15.95 16.67 11.26
CA VAL A 223 -16.65 17.44 10.20
C VAL A 223 -17.81 18.21 10.83
N LYS A 224 -17.90 19.50 10.56
CA LYS A 224 -19.00 20.34 11.05
C LYS A 224 -20.27 20.13 10.24
N SER A 225 -21.43 20.45 10.80
CA SER A 225 -22.74 20.25 10.15
C SER A 225 -22.94 21.00 8.83
N ASN A 226 -22.12 22.03 8.56
CA ASN A 226 -22.14 22.83 7.33
C ASN A 226 -20.94 22.55 6.40
N GLU A 227 -20.10 21.58 6.73
CA GLU A 227 -18.89 21.24 5.98
C GLU A 227 -19.13 19.98 5.13
N THR A 228 -18.58 19.95 3.91
CA THR A 228 -18.64 18.78 3.04
C THR A 228 -17.36 17.97 3.21
N LEU A 229 -17.50 16.67 3.46
CA LEU A 229 -16.36 15.76 3.59
C LEU A 229 -15.50 15.78 2.32
N SER A 230 -14.18 15.83 2.50
CA SER A 230 -13.19 15.84 1.42
C SER A 230 -12.04 14.90 1.74
N TRP A 231 -11.27 14.50 0.72
CA TRP A 231 -10.06 13.69 0.89
C TRP A 231 -9.00 14.33 1.80
N TRP A 232 -9.10 15.63 2.07
CA TRP A 232 -8.17 16.40 2.89
C TRP A 232 -8.51 16.41 4.38
N HIS A 233 -9.71 15.95 4.75
CA HIS A 233 -10.12 15.90 6.15
C HIS A 233 -9.22 14.97 6.96
N HIS A 234 -8.78 15.45 8.13
CA HIS A 234 -7.94 14.66 9.03
C HIS A 234 -8.81 13.86 9.99
N CYS A 235 -8.70 12.55 9.92
CA CYS A 235 -9.51 11.62 10.67
C CYS A 235 -8.65 10.88 11.70
N ARG A 236 -9.14 10.82 12.94
CA ARG A 236 -8.49 10.08 14.03
C ARG A 236 -9.26 8.80 14.28
N ASP A 237 -8.66 7.67 13.97
CA ASP A 237 -9.31 6.38 14.19
C ASP A 237 -9.41 6.07 15.70
N PRO A 238 -10.64 5.92 16.26
CA PRO A 238 -10.79 5.70 17.70
C PRO A 238 -10.21 4.36 18.16
N PHE A 239 -9.99 3.43 17.23
CA PHE A 239 -9.49 2.09 17.55
C PHE A 239 -7.99 1.94 17.29
N ALA A 240 -7.33 2.96 16.74
CA ALA A 240 -5.90 2.92 16.46
C ALA A 240 -5.11 3.79 17.45
N LYS A 241 -4.97 3.29 18.69
CA LYS A 241 -4.25 4.00 19.76
C LYS A 241 -2.82 4.34 19.33
N GLY A 242 -2.45 5.61 19.49
CA GLY A 242 -1.12 6.12 19.14
C GLY A 242 -0.91 6.41 17.66
N MET A 243 -1.92 6.19 16.80
CA MET A 243 -1.90 6.75 15.45
C MET A 243 -2.44 8.19 15.50
N GLY A 244 -1.66 9.12 14.94
CA GLY A 244 -2.12 10.50 14.74
C GLY A 244 -3.32 10.56 13.78
N ALA A 245 -3.90 11.74 13.63
CA ALA A 245 -4.91 11.96 12.60
C ALA A 245 -4.25 11.82 11.21
N ASN A 246 -4.87 11.09 10.30
CA ASN A 246 -4.43 10.96 8.92
C ASN A 246 -5.45 11.63 8.00
N ASN A 247 -5.01 12.20 6.88
CA ASN A 247 -5.97 12.65 5.89
C ASN A 247 -6.80 11.47 5.33
N LEU A 248 -8.03 11.75 4.96
CA LEU A 248 -8.98 10.73 4.54
C LEU A 248 -8.54 10.02 3.25
N GLY A 249 -7.87 10.73 2.33
CA GLY A 249 -7.29 10.14 1.13
C GLY A 249 -6.25 9.06 1.43
N TYR A 250 -5.47 9.23 2.50
CA TYR A 250 -4.50 8.24 2.96
C TYR A 250 -5.16 7.04 3.62
N CYS A 251 -6.27 7.27 4.34
CA CYS A 251 -7.08 6.16 4.81
C CYS A 251 -7.72 5.38 3.66
N TRP A 252 -8.18 6.08 2.62
CA TRP A 252 -8.66 5.44 1.38
C TRP A 252 -7.55 4.65 0.68
N GLN A 253 -6.33 5.15 0.62
CA GLN A 253 -5.19 4.39 0.07
C GLN A 253 -5.03 3.04 0.76
N ALA A 254 -5.12 3.00 2.09
CA ALA A 254 -5.01 1.76 2.85
C ALA A 254 -6.16 0.79 2.51
N GLU A 255 -7.40 1.28 2.43
CA GLU A 255 -8.57 0.47 2.03
C GLU A 255 -8.46 -0.03 0.58
N PHE A 256 -8.10 0.85 -0.35
CA PHE A 256 -7.92 0.53 -1.77
C PHE A 256 -6.90 -0.61 -1.93
N ARG A 257 -5.75 -0.49 -1.27
CA ARG A 257 -4.70 -1.52 -1.31
C ARG A 257 -5.06 -2.78 -0.54
N THR A 258 -5.93 -2.67 0.47
CA THR A 258 -6.43 -3.82 1.22
C THR A 258 -7.37 -4.67 0.36
N TYR A 259 -8.30 -4.04 -0.35
CA TYR A 259 -9.41 -4.77 -0.98
C TYR A 259 -9.58 -4.46 -2.48
N HIS A 260 -9.68 -3.20 -2.87
CA HIS A 260 -10.13 -2.84 -4.22
C HIS A 260 -9.10 -3.13 -5.31
N ILE A 261 -7.81 -3.02 -5.02
CA ILE A 261 -6.74 -3.15 -6.01
C ILE A 261 -6.77 -4.53 -6.71
N TRP A 262 -7.07 -5.60 -5.98
CA TRP A 262 -6.90 -6.97 -6.46
C TRP A 262 -7.85 -7.33 -7.60
N THR A 263 -9.01 -6.69 -7.67
CA THR A 263 -10.05 -6.92 -8.68
C THR A 263 -10.28 -5.71 -9.57
N HIS A 264 -9.40 -4.69 -9.48
CA HIS A 264 -9.52 -3.50 -10.29
C HIS A 264 -9.40 -3.82 -11.79
N GLU A 265 -10.29 -3.24 -12.60
CA GLU A 265 -10.40 -3.51 -14.05
C GLU A 265 -9.08 -3.31 -14.80
N ALA A 266 -8.33 -2.24 -14.47
CA ALA A 266 -7.01 -1.96 -15.03
C ALA A 266 -5.96 -3.07 -14.79
N LEU A 267 -6.20 -3.99 -13.84
CA LEU A 267 -5.30 -5.09 -13.51
C LEU A 267 -5.81 -6.45 -13.99
N LYS A 268 -7.01 -6.55 -14.57
CA LYS A 268 -7.69 -7.83 -14.84
C LYS A 268 -6.88 -8.80 -15.70
N ASP A 269 -6.09 -8.29 -16.64
CA ASP A 269 -5.36 -9.08 -17.63
C ASP A 269 -3.98 -9.55 -17.12
N TYR A 270 -3.57 -9.10 -15.93
CA TYR A 270 -2.26 -9.43 -15.36
C TYR A 270 -2.36 -10.53 -14.30
N LYS A 271 -1.28 -11.31 -14.22
CA LYS A 271 -1.06 -12.36 -13.22
C LYS A 271 -0.13 -11.87 -12.12
N TYR A 272 0.89 -11.07 -12.43
CA TYR A 272 1.87 -10.59 -11.46
C TYR A 272 1.88 -9.08 -11.37
N MET A 273 1.87 -8.57 -10.13
CA MET A 273 1.96 -7.14 -9.83
C MET A 273 3.25 -6.86 -9.09
N ILE A 274 4.09 -5.96 -9.63
CA ILE A 274 5.22 -5.35 -8.94
C ILE A 274 4.73 -4.05 -8.31
N TRP A 275 4.41 -4.07 -7.02
CA TRP A 275 3.98 -2.88 -6.30
C TRP A 275 5.20 -2.06 -5.83
N MET A 276 5.13 -0.75 -6.06
CA MET A 276 6.09 0.22 -5.53
C MET A 276 5.39 1.52 -5.13
N ASP A 277 5.63 2.00 -3.91
CA ASP A 277 5.16 3.34 -3.51
C ASP A 277 5.83 4.42 -4.38
N SER A 278 5.11 5.52 -4.65
CA SER A 278 5.49 6.51 -5.66
C SER A 278 6.76 7.31 -5.34
N ASP A 279 7.25 7.23 -4.10
CA ASP A 279 8.44 7.92 -3.60
C ASP A 279 9.63 6.97 -3.36
N THR A 280 9.49 5.69 -3.73
CA THR A 280 10.58 4.71 -3.70
C THR A 280 11.69 5.06 -4.69
N ARG A 281 12.90 4.54 -4.46
CA ARG A 281 14.05 4.75 -5.36
C ARG A 281 14.82 3.47 -5.61
N VAL A 282 14.91 3.05 -6.87
CA VAL A 282 15.74 1.92 -7.27
C VAL A 282 17.19 2.38 -7.42
N ALA A 283 18.14 1.58 -6.93
CA ALA A 283 19.56 1.90 -6.93
C ALA A 283 20.45 0.73 -7.39
N ASN A 284 19.89 -0.27 -8.06
CA ASN A 284 20.62 -1.40 -8.60
C ASN A 284 19.97 -1.94 -9.87
N MET A 285 20.76 -2.51 -10.78
CA MET A 285 20.25 -3.21 -11.96
C MET A 285 19.53 -4.50 -11.57
N TRP A 286 18.38 -4.78 -12.18
CA TRP A 286 17.57 -5.99 -11.94
C TRP A 286 17.59 -6.90 -13.18
N ASP A 287 18.77 -7.40 -13.53
CA ASP A 287 19.00 -8.29 -14.67
C ASP A 287 19.64 -9.62 -14.25
N GLY A 288 19.75 -10.55 -15.20
CA GLY A 288 20.28 -11.90 -14.98
C GLY A 288 19.62 -12.60 -13.78
N ASP A 289 20.42 -12.99 -12.80
CA ASP A 289 19.96 -13.64 -11.56
C ASP A 289 19.37 -12.68 -10.52
N ASN A 290 19.50 -11.37 -10.73
CA ASN A 290 18.88 -10.32 -9.92
C ASN A 290 17.51 -9.88 -10.46
N ASP A 291 16.98 -10.52 -11.51
CA ASP A 291 15.63 -10.25 -11.99
C ASP A 291 14.58 -10.86 -11.04
N PRO A 292 13.78 -10.05 -10.33
CA PRO A 292 12.83 -10.58 -9.37
C PRO A 292 11.70 -11.39 -10.02
N MET A 293 11.36 -11.12 -11.29
CA MET A 293 10.29 -11.84 -11.98
C MET A 293 10.71 -13.26 -12.38
N LYS A 294 11.99 -13.48 -12.65
CA LYS A 294 12.57 -14.82 -12.83
C LYS A 294 12.22 -15.71 -11.63
N HIS A 295 12.50 -15.22 -10.42
CA HIS A 295 12.22 -15.98 -9.18
C HIS A 295 10.72 -16.16 -8.92
N MET A 296 9.90 -15.15 -9.18
CA MET A 296 8.44 -15.28 -9.04
C MET A 296 7.87 -16.41 -9.89
N ILE A 297 8.37 -16.56 -11.11
CA ILE A 297 7.84 -17.52 -12.09
C ILE A 297 8.45 -18.90 -11.91
N GLU A 298 9.79 -18.99 -11.86
CA GLU A 298 10.48 -20.29 -11.75
C GLU A 298 10.15 -21.03 -10.45
N LYS A 299 9.83 -20.29 -9.37
CA LYS A 299 9.46 -20.87 -8.07
C LYS A 299 7.96 -20.84 -7.79
N ASP A 300 7.15 -20.41 -8.75
CA ASP A 300 5.69 -20.26 -8.62
C ASP A 300 5.27 -19.57 -7.31
N LEU A 301 5.84 -18.39 -7.06
CA LEU A 301 5.62 -17.66 -5.80
C LEU A 301 4.28 -16.93 -5.80
N ASN A 302 3.67 -16.82 -4.61
CA ASN A 302 2.53 -15.97 -4.34
C ASN A 302 2.97 -14.56 -3.94
N LEU A 303 4.11 -14.47 -3.23
CA LEU A 303 4.63 -13.22 -2.68
C LEU A 303 6.17 -13.24 -2.67
N LEU A 304 6.76 -12.18 -3.20
CA LEU A 304 8.16 -11.82 -2.99
C LEU A 304 8.20 -10.44 -2.33
N TYR A 305 8.77 -10.35 -1.13
CA TYR A 305 8.72 -9.12 -0.32
C TYR A 305 10.12 -8.58 0.03
N SER A 306 10.18 -7.26 0.23
CA SER A 306 11.43 -6.54 0.45
C SER A 306 11.88 -6.52 1.91
N GLY A 307 10.98 -6.34 2.89
CA GLY A 307 11.35 -6.28 4.31
C GLY A 307 10.37 -6.94 5.26
N PHE A 308 10.90 -7.54 6.33
CA PHE A 308 10.14 -8.19 7.40
C PHE A 308 10.98 -8.36 8.68
N PRO A 309 10.40 -8.19 9.89
CA PRO A 309 9.08 -7.61 10.14
C PRO A 309 9.13 -6.08 9.99
N TYR A 310 8.09 -5.49 9.42
CA TYR A 310 7.98 -4.03 9.28
C TYR A 310 6.92 -3.44 10.21
N GLY A 311 5.84 -4.16 10.44
CA GLY A 311 4.75 -3.72 11.33
C GLY A 311 4.19 -4.87 12.15
N ARG A 312 3.33 -4.50 13.12
CA ARG A 312 2.55 -5.42 13.93
C ARG A 312 1.16 -4.84 14.19
N LEU A 313 0.12 -5.67 14.12
CA LEU A 313 -1.20 -5.27 14.57
C LEU A 313 -1.19 -5.14 16.11
N ARG A 314 -1.45 -3.94 16.63
CA ARG A 314 -1.43 -3.68 18.07
C ARG A 314 -2.81 -3.79 18.71
N GLU A 315 -3.82 -3.26 18.06
CA GLU A 315 -5.20 -3.17 18.55
C GLU A 315 -6.12 -4.12 17.76
N ARG A 316 -7.34 -4.36 18.26
CA ARG A 316 -8.42 -5.06 17.54
C ARG A 316 -8.05 -6.46 17.01
N ARG A 317 -7.14 -7.14 17.72
CA ARG A 317 -6.67 -8.49 17.37
C ARG A 317 -7.76 -9.55 17.53
N ASP A 318 -8.64 -9.37 18.52
CA ASP A 318 -9.85 -10.15 18.73
C ASP A 318 -10.79 -10.07 17.53
N VAL A 319 -10.94 -8.88 16.94
CA VAL A 319 -11.75 -8.67 15.74
C VAL A 319 -11.08 -9.27 14.51
N LEU A 320 -9.75 -9.14 14.37
CA LEU A 320 -9.02 -9.85 13.32
C LEU A 320 -9.22 -11.37 13.42
N LYS A 321 -9.16 -11.93 14.63
CA LYS A 321 -9.43 -13.36 14.89
C LYS A 321 -10.81 -13.76 14.37
N GLN A 322 -11.85 -13.01 14.73
CA GLN A 322 -13.22 -13.28 14.28
C GLN A 322 -13.33 -13.28 12.75
N LYS A 323 -12.70 -12.30 12.08
CA LYS A 323 -12.68 -12.21 10.61
C LYS A 323 -11.95 -13.39 9.96
N MET A 324 -10.80 -13.78 10.50
CA MET A 324 -10.07 -14.96 10.00
C MET A 324 -10.86 -16.25 10.23
N MET A 325 -11.45 -16.45 11.42
CA MET A 325 -12.28 -17.63 11.70
C MET A 325 -13.51 -17.68 10.79
N LYS A 326 -14.15 -16.53 10.51
CA LYS A 326 -15.30 -16.44 9.62
C LYS A 326 -15.00 -16.93 8.20
N VAL A 327 -13.81 -16.62 7.68
CA VAL A 327 -13.48 -16.89 6.27
C VAL A 327 -12.61 -18.13 6.08
N TYR A 328 -11.60 -18.30 6.92
CA TYR A 328 -10.62 -19.37 6.80
C TYR A 328 -10.86 -20.55 7.74
N ASN A 329 -11.78 -20.41 8.71
CA ASN A 329 -11.99 -21.37 9.79
C ASN A 329 -10.70 -21.71 10.58
N LYS A 330 -9.74 -20.78 10.59
CA LYS A 330 -8.50 -20.86 11.36
C LYS A 330 -7.95 -19.45 11.60
N THR A 331 -7.13 -19.31 12.63
CA THR A 331 -6.53 -18.03 13.03
C THR A 331 -5.03 -18.09 12.82
N LEU A 332 -4.49 -17.18 12.03
CA LEU A 332 -3.05 -16.95 11.92
C LEU A 332 -2.57 -16.09 13.09
N CYS A 333 -1.83 -16.71 14.00
CA CYS A 333 -1.41 -16.04 15.23
C CYS A 333 -0.08 -15.35 15.11
N ASP A 334 0.85 -15.94 14.38
CA ASP A 334 2.10 -15.30 14.06
C ASP A 334 2.56 -15.71 12.67
N VAL A 335 3.52 -14.97 12.14
CA VAL A 335 4.28 -15.32 10.95
C VAL A 335 5.74 -15.15 11.33
N ALA A 336 6.56 -16.17 11.12
CA ALA A 336 8.02 -16.00 11.23
C ALA A 336 8.68 -16.19 9.87
N MET A 337 9.82 -15.56 9.71
CA MET A 337 10.70 -15.84 8.59
C MET A 337 11.65 -16.97 8.98
N ASN A 338 11.78 -18.00 8.14
CA ASN A 338 12.77 -19.04 8.34
C ASN A 338 14.18 -18.44 8.21
N LYS A 339 14.94 -18.44 9.32
CA LYS A 339 16.27 -17.82 9.40
C LYS A 339 17.43 -18.81 9.29
N ASP A 340 17.15 -20.10 9.21
CA ASP A 340 18.20 -21.11 9.17
C ASP A 340 19.01 -20.96 7.86
N PRO A 341 20.31 -20.62 7.94
CA PRO A 341 21.13 -20.43 6.75
C PRO A 341 21.32 -21.71 5.95
N ASN A 342 21.10 -22.88 6.55
CA ASN A 342 21.23 -24.19 5.92
C ASN A 342 19.89 -24.74 5.41
N SER A 343 18.77 -24.08 5.72
CA SER A 343 17.46 -24.52 5.27
C SER A 343 17.25 -24.18 3.79
N PRO A 344 16.73 -25.10 2.97
CA PRO A 344 16.30 -24.79 1.61
C PRO A 344 15.14 -23.77 1.58
N TYR A 345 14.50 -23.54 2.73
CA TYR A 345 13.40 -22.59 2.91
C TYR A 345 13.84 -21.27 3.52
N LYS A 346 15.15 -20.96 3.54
CA LYS A 346 15.66 -19.69 4.08
C LYS A 346 14.88 -18.51 3.50
N GLY A 347 14.36 -17.68 4.41
CA GLY A 347 13.57 -16.48 4.14
C GLY A 347 12.15 -16.70 3.64
N ARG A 348 11.67 -17.94 3.62
CA ARG A 348 10.25 -18.24 3.51
C ARG A 348 9.51 -17.75 4.75
N LEU A 349 8.30 -17.22 4.59
CA LEU A 349 7.39 -16.97 5.70
C LEU A 349 6.68 -18.26 6.11
N GLU A 350 6.68 -18.55 7.40
CA GLU A 350 6.08 -19.73 8.02
C GLU A 350 4.93 -19.29 8.93
N PRO A 351 3.69 -19.75 8.67
CA PRO A 351 2.54 -19.41 9.49
C PRO A 351 2.52 -20.20 10.80
N TYR A 352 2.10 -19.55 11.88
CA TYR A 352 1.77 -20.21 13.14
C TYR A 352 0.28 -20.04 13.42
N PHE A 353 -0.46 -21.14 13.39
CA PHE A 353 -1.89 -21.15 13.69
C PHE A 353 -2.11 -21.38 15.19
N CYS A 354 -3.15 -20.75 15.75
CA CYS A 354 -3.52 -20.97 17.14
C CYS A 354 -4.99 -20.66 17.40
N GLU A 355 -5.47 -20.96 18.62
CA GLU A 355 -6.80 -20.57 19.09
C GLU A 355 -6.79 -19.25 19.86
N ASP A 356 -5.62 -18.67 20.16
CA ASP A 356 -5.47 -17.44 20.92
C ASP A 356 -5.63 -16.16 20.09
N ILE A 357 -5.35 -15.01 20.72
CA ILE A 357 -5.37 -13.70 20.09
C ILE A 357 -4.20 -13.56 19.10
N PRO A 358 -4.46 -13.26 17.82
CA PRO A 358 -3.43 -13.18 16.79
C PRO A 358 -2.53 -11.95 16.95
N LYS A 359 -1.25 -12.11 16.64
CA LYS A 359 -0.21 -11.07 16.67
C LYS A 359 0.66 -11.09 15.40
N PRO A 360 0.08 -11.18 14.20
CA PRO A 360 0.86 -11.37 12.99
C PRO A 360 1.83 -10.21 12.77
N LEU A 361 3.08 -10.57 12.54
CA LEU A 361 4.07 -9.67 11.97
C LEU A 361 3.76 -9.46 10.48
N MET A 362 4.09 -8.27 9.97
CA MET A 362 3.72 -7.86 8.61
C MET A 362 4.96 -7.55 7.78
N ILE A 363 4.87 -7.84 6.48
CA ILE A 363 5.87 -7.39 5.49
C ILE A 363 5.81 -5.87 5.32
N ALA A 364 6.86 -5.27 4.75
CA ALA A 364 6.85 -3.87 4.33
C ALA A 364 5.84 -3.64 3.19
N GLY A 365 4.97 -2.63 3.32
CA GLY A 365 4.00 -2.27 2.28
C GLY A 365 4.62 -1.52 1.10
N ALA A 366 5.77 -0.87 1.27
CA ALA A 366 6.31 0.04 0.25
C ALA A 366 6.75 -0.65 -1.05
N SER A 367 7.12 -1.93 -0.99
CA SER A 367 7.42 -2.72 -2.18
C SER A 367 7.24 -4.22 -1.93
N HIS A 368 6.52 -4.86 -2.85
CA HIS A 368 6.34 -6.30 -2.93
C HIS A 368 5.94 -6.71 -4.34
N ILE A 369 6.11 -8.00 -4.66
CA ILE A 369 5.63 -8.60 -5.91
C ILE A 369 4.66 -9.71 -5.57
N THR A 370 3.47 -9.69 -6.16
CA THR A 370 2.36 -10.59 -5.81
C THR A 370 1.78 -11.29 -7.02
N ASN A 371 1.36 -12.54 -6.85
CA ASN A 371 0.54 -13.27 -7.80
C ASN A 371 -0.94 -12.90 -7.63
N LEU A 372 -1.49 -12.08 -8.52
CA LEU A 372 -2.87 -11.59 -8.48
C LEU A 372 -3.89 -12.73 -8.51
N ASP A 373 -3.63 -13.83 -9.22
CA ASP A 373 -4.56 -14.98 -9.27
C ASP A 373 -4.75 -15.59 -7.88
N HIS A 374 -3.67 -15.63 -7.08
CA HIS A 374 -3.75 -16.06 -5.68
C HIS A 374 -4.68 -15.13 -4.91
N TYR A 375 -4.40 -13.82 -4.87
CA TYR A 375 -5.20 -12.87 -4.10
C TYR A 375 -6.65 -12.75 -4.59
N ARG A 376 -6.94 -13.07 -5.86
CA ARG A 376 -8.29 -13.08 -6.46
C ARG A 376 -9.13 -14.31 -6.10
N LYS A 377 -8.57 -15.33 -5.45
CA LYS A 377 -9.37 -16.49 -4.99
C LYS A 377 -10.57 -16.00 -4.16
N PRO A 378 -11.77 -16.60 -4.32
CA PRO A 378 -12.99 -16.14 -3.64
C PRO A 378 -12.83 -16.01 -2.12
N MET A 379 -12.17 -16.97 -1.47
CA MET A 379 -11.90 -16.92 -0.03
C MET A 379 -11.01 -15.74 0.38
N HIS A 380 -9.99 -15.40 -0.40
CA HIS A 380 -9.13 -14.27 -0.09
C HIS A 380 -9.86 -12.95 -0.33
N GLN A 381 -10.61 -12.83 -1.43
CA GLN A 381 -11.45 -11.66 -1.67
C GLN A 381 -12.49 -11.45 -0.56
N GLN A 382 -13.10 -12.54 -0.07
CA GLN A 382 -14.02 -12.46 1.07
C GLN A 382 -13.30 -11.96 2.33
N PHE A 383 -12.11 -12.48 2.66
CA PHE A 383 -11.34 -12.01 3.82
C PHE A 383 -10.93 -10.55 3.70
N LEU A 384 -10.46 -10.13 2.52
CA LEU A 384 -10.05 -8.75 2.28
C LEU A 384 -11.22 -7.77 2.37
N TRP A 385 -12.41 -8.18 1.91
CA TRP A 385 -13.65 -7.45 2.16
C TRP A 385 -13.96 -7.35 3.65
N GLU A 386 -13.87 -8.47 4.39
CA GLU A 386 -14.11 -8.46 5.83
C GLU A 386 -13.19 -7.45 6.55
N LEU A 387 -11.92 -7.32 6.16
CA LEU A 387 -10.99 -6.36 6.76
C LEU A 387 -11.47 -4.90 6.66
N VAL A 388 -12.12 -4.52 5.57
CA VAL A 388 -12.54 -3.13 5.33
C VAL A 388 -14.01 -2.87 5.69
N SER A 389 -14.82 -3.92 5.78
CA SER A 389 -16.29 -3.84 5.94
C SER A 389 -16.79 -3.18 7.23
N ASP A 390 -16.04 -3.25 8.33
CA ASP A 390 -16.50 -2.67 9.60
C ASP A 390 -16.39 -1.14 9.60
N TYR A 391 -15.40 -0.61 8.88
CA TYR A 391 -14.99 0.79 8.95
C TYR A 391 -14.44 1.26 7.61
N LYS A 392 -15.29 1.90 6.80
CA LYS A 392 -14.82 2.59 5.61
C LYS A 392 -13.80 3.66 5.98
N PHE A 393 -12.78 3.75 5.15
CA PHE A 393 -11.64 4.63 5.28
C PHE A 393 -10.94 4.49 6.62
N SER A 394 -10.81 3.28 7.17
CA SER A 394 -10.04 3.03 8.40
C SER A 394 -8.65 2.50 8.11
N ARG A 395 -7.74 2.73 9.06
CA ARG A 395 -6.39 2.15 9.07
C ARG A 395 -6.18 1.20 10.25
N VAL A 396 -7.25 0.72 10.87
CA VAL A 396 -7.18 -0.28 11.94
C VAL A 396 -6.50 -1.54 11.44
N PHE A 397 -6.90 -2.00 10.26
CA PHE A 397 -6.23 -3.09 9.54
C PHE A 397 -5.49 -2.48 8.35
N ASP A 398 -4.18 -2.32 8.49
CA ASP A 398 -3.34 -1.76 7.44
C ASP A 398 -3.21 -2.71 6.25
N ASP A 399 -2.94 -2.16 5.07
CA ASP A 399 -2.74 -2.90 3.82
C ASP A 399 -1.66 -3.99 3.92
N GLN A 400 -0.66 -3.80 4.78
CA GLN A 400 0.38 -4.78 5.05
C GLN A 400 -0.19 -6.11 5.58
N LEU A 401 -1.29 -6.10 6.36
CA LEU A 401 -1.99 -7.33 6.77
C LEU A 401 -2.64 -8.01 5.56
N ALA A 402 -3.27 -7.20 4.70
CA ALA A 402 -3.97 -7.64 3.51
C ALA A 402 -3.04 -8.34 2.51
N VAL A 403 -1.78 -7.91 2.43
CA VAL A 403 -0.76 -8.59 1.64
C VAL A 403 -0.22 -9.82 2.38
N THR A 404 0.08 -9.71 3.68
CA THR A 404 0.76 -10.78 4.43
C THR A 404 -0.12 -12.02 4.64
N ILE A 405 -1.36 -11.85 5.11
CA ILE A 405 -2.19 -12.98 5.55
C ILE A 405 -2.55 -13.91 4.38
N PRO A 406 -3.13 -13.44 3.26
CA PRO A 406 -3.44 -14.32 2.15
C PRO A 406 -2.22 -15.07 1.61
N ALA A 407 -1.03 -14.46 1.64
CA ALA A 407 0.20 -15.09 1.15
C ALA A 407 0.63 -16.34 1.93
N VAL A 408 0.25 -16.45 3.21
CA VAL A 408 0.74 -17.53 4.10
C VAL A 408 -0.38 -18.37 4.71
N ILE A 409 -1.63 -17.91 4.67
CA ILE A 409 -2.75 -18.60 5.34
C ILE A 409 -3.00 -20.00 4.79
N GLU A 410 -2.68 -20.26 3.52
CA GLU A 410 -2.80 -21.59 2.91
C GLU A 410 -1.61 -22.52 3.21
N ASP A 411 -0.51 -21.99 3.77
CA ASP A 411 0.73 -22.71 4.10
C ASP A 411 1.33 -23.51 2.93
N ASP A 412 1.30 -22.92 1.73
CA ASP A 412 1.89 -23.54 0.53
C ASP A 412 3.38 -23.23 0.36
N GLY A 413 3.94 -22.43 1.27
CA GLY A 413 5.36 -22.07 1.28
C GLY A 413 5.79 -21.14 0.15
N LYS A 414 4.88 -20.37 -0.46
CA LYS A 414 5.15 -19.54 -1.65
C LYS A 414 5.38 -18.05 -1.37
N ALA A 415 5.75 -17.70 -0.13
CA ALA A 415 6.03 -16.33 0.29
C ALA A 415 7.50 -16.18 0.73
N TYR A 416 8.31 -15.45 -0.04
CA TYR A 416 9.77 -15.38 0.16
C TYR A 416 10.31 -13.96 0.31
N HIS A 417 11.32 -13.81 1.16
CA HIS A 417 12.11 -12.60 1.29
C HIS A 417 13.12 -12.49 0.14
N GLN A 418 13.15 -11.36 -0.56
CA GLN A 418 14.02 -11.19 -1.73
C GLN A 418 15.51 -11.45 -1.44
N ILE A 419 16.06 -10.91 -0.34
CA ILE A 419 17.50 -11.05 -0.02
C ILE A 419 17.85 -12.50 0.31
N SER A 420 16.91 -13.24 0.88
CA SER A 420 17.16 -14.64 1.27
C SER A 420 17.43 -15.56 0.08
N ILE A 421 16.88 -15.20 -1.08
CA ILE A 421 17.03 -15.93 -2.34
C ILE A 421 18.06 -15.26 -3.27
N GLY A 422 18.89 -14.35 -2.74
CA GLY A 422 20.00 -13.72 -3.47
C GLY A 422 19.67 -12.40 -4.17
N LEU A 423 18.43 -11.91 -4.09
CA LEU A 423 18.04 -10.66 -4.75
C LEU A 423 18.45 -9.44 -3.93
N GLN A 424 19.12 -8.49 -4.59
CA GLN A 424 19.48 -7.19 -4.03
C GLN A 424 18.90 -6.09 -4.90
N LEU A 425 17.63 -5.78 -4.68
CA LEU A 425 16.91 -4.80 -5.49
C LEU A 425 17.29 -3.35 -5.15
N ARG A 426 17.77 -3.10 -3.92
CA ARG A 426 18.16 -1.78 -3.41
C ARG A 426 17.05 -0.74 -3.61
N ILE A 427 15.85 -1.07 -3.15
CA ILE A 427 14.69 -0.18 -3.18
C ILE A 427 14.72 0.71 -1.93
N GLY A 428 15.05 1.99 -2.10
CA GLY A 428 15.09 2.98 -1.05
C GLY A 428 13.70 3.51 -0.70
N HIS A 429 13.31 3.43 0.58
CA HIS A 429 12.10 4.03 1.14
C HIS A 429 12.31 4.39 2.62
N HIS A 430 11.81 5.55 3.08
CA HIS A 430 12.03 6.05 4.45
C HIS A 430 13.49 5.98 4.96
N GLY A 431 14.46 6.20 4.08
CA GLY A 431 15.89 6.19 4.43
C GLY A 431 16.51 4.80 4.60
N MET A 432 15.83 3.73 4.18
CA MET A 432 16.32 2.34 4.22
C MET A 432 16.25 1.73 2.83
N PHE A 433 17.24 0.90 2.48
CA PHE A 433 17.17 0.05 1.29
C PHE A 433 16.52 -1.29 1.63
N ASP A 434 15.62 -1.75 0.77
CA ASP A 434 14.93 -3.03 0.88
C ASP A 434 14.27 -3.22 2.25
N SER A 435 13.80 -2.13 2.85
CA SER A 435 13.13 -2.10 4.16
C SER A 435 13.86 -2.87 5.29
N SER A 436 15.18 -3.04 5.16
CA SER A 436 16.01 -3.79 6.10
C SER A 436 16.76 -2.85 7.03
N SER A 437 16.76 -3.15 8.32
CA SER A 437 17.55 -2.40 9.30
C SER A 437 19.05 -2.69 9.21
N ALA A 438 19.45 -3.82 8.61
CA ALA A 438 20.85 -4.18 8.42
C ALA A 438 21.50 -3.40 7.27
N THR A 439 20.72 -2.89 6.33
CA THR A 439 21.17 -2.06 5.21
C THR A 439 21.18 -0.56 5.57
N LYS A 440 21.10 -0.21 6.87
CA LYS A 440 21.22 1.15 7.46
C LYS A 440 22.53 1.90 7.16
N LYS A 441 23.27 1.56 6.09
CA LYS A 441 24.14 2.56 5.45
C LYS A 441 23.20 3.67 4.99
N ILE A 442 23.21 4.74 5.76
CA ILE A 442 22.31 5.89 5.67
C ILE A 442 22.13 6.23 4.21
N PHE A 443 20.97 5.85 3.66
CA PHE A 443 20.45 6.50 2.48
C PHE A 443 20.41 7.98 2.86
N LYS A 444 21.27 8.79 2.24
CA LYS A 444 21.31 10.21 2.54
C LYS A 444 19.89 10.74 2.32
N ARG A 445 19.30 11.31 3.37
CA ARG A 445 17.93 11.87 3.29
C ARG A 445 17.84 12.90 2.15
N ASN A 446 18.95 13.57 1.86
CA ASN A 446 19.07 14.48 0.73
C ASN A 446 18.96 13.73 -0.61
N LYS A 447 17.91 14.06 -1.38
CA LYS A 447 17.61 13.47 -2.68
C LYS A 447 18.71 13.72 -3.71
N ARG A 448 19.33 14.89 -3.66
CA ARG A 448 20.44 15.27 -4.55
C ARG A 448 21.63 14.36 -4.32
N ASP A 449 22.00 14.14 -3.06
CA ASP A 449 23.18 13.32 -2.75
C ASP A 449 23.00 11.87 -3.20
N PHE A 450 21.79 11.32 -3.08
CA PHE A 450 21.48 9.99 -3.60
C PHE A 450 21.72 9.91 -5.12
N PHE A 451 21.18 10.86 -5.89
CA PHE A 451 21.37 10.87 -7.35
C PHE A 451 22.84 11.04 -7.73
N MET A 452 23.53 11.98 -7.09
CA MET A 452 24.96 12.24 -7.34
C MET A 452 25.86 11.04 -6.97
N GLU A 453 25.44 10.18 -6.04
CA GLU A 453 26.17 8.93 -5.72
C GLU A 453 26.02 7.86 -6.82
N LEU A 454 24.90 7.86 -7.55
CA LEU A 454 24.63 6.86 -8.57
C LEU A 454 25.23 7.23 -9.94
N ILE A 455 25.30 8.51 -10.29
CA ILE A 455 25.80 8.96 -11.60
C ILE A 455 27.16 8.34 -11.97
N PRO A 456 28.19 8.38 -11.09
CA PRO A 456 29.51 7.83 -11.46
C PRO A 456 29.49 6.31 -11.64
N LYS A 457 28.49 5.62 -11.09
CA LYS A 457 28.37 4.15 -11.14
C LYS A 457 27.59 3.66 -12.35
N TYR A 458 26.73 4.51 -12.92
CA TYR A 458 25.77 4.14 -13.94
C TYR A 458 25.77 5.15 -15.10
N PRO A 459 26.61 4.94 -16.13
CA PRO A 459 26.63 5.78 -17.31
C PRO A 459 25.23 5.91 -17.95
N GLY A 460 24.87 7.13 -18.38
CA GLY A 460 23.57 7.44 -18.97
C GLY A 460 22.43 7.71 -17.96
N LEU A 461 22.62 7.42 -16.66
CA LEU A 461 21.62 7.74 -15.64
C LEU A 461 21.38 9.25 -15.56
N GLU A 462 22.46 10.04 -15.63
CA GLU A 462 22.37 11.49 -15.60
C GLU A 462 21.57 12.02 -16.80
N ASP A 463 21.94 11.61 -18.01
CA ASP A 463 21.27 12.05 -19.24
C ASP A 463 19.77 11.69 -19.24
N ARG A 464 19.42 10.51 -18.73
CA ARG A 464 18.03 10.06 -18.67
C ARG A 464 17.23 10.75 -17.58
N CYS A 465 17.78 10.90 -16.37
CA CYS A 465 17.00 11.26 -15.19
C CYS A 465 17.30 12.66 -14.60
N ARG A 466 18.26 13.43 -15.14
CA ARG A 466 18.60 14.78 -14.63
C ARG A 466 17.38 15.69 -14.50
N ASN A 467 16.48 15.66 -15.48
CA ASN A 467 15.28 16.51 -15.50
C ASN A 467 14.26 16.19 -14.40
N TYR A 468 14.40 15.04 -13.73
CA TYR A 468 13.51 14.58 -12.65
C TYR A 468 14.20 14.51 -11.29
N ALA A 469 15.53 14.67 -11.26
CA ALA A 469 16.36 14.41 -10.08
C ALA A 469 16.29 15.51 -9.01
N PHE A 470 15.92 16.73 -9.39
CA PHE A 470 15.89 17.91 -8.51
C PHE A 470 14.46 18.24 -8.14
#